data_AF-A0A0Q6V8L8-F1
#
_entry.id   AF-A0A0Q6V8L8-F1
#
_cell.length_a   1.000
_cell.length_b   1.000
_cell.length_c   1.000
_cell.angle_alpha   90.00
_cell.angle_beta   90.00
_cell.angle_gamma   90.00
#
_symmetry.space_group_name_H-M   'P 1'
#
loop_
_entity.id
_entity.type
_entity.pdbx_description
1 polymer ?
#
loop_
_entity_poly.entity_id
_entity_poly.type
_entity_poly.pdbx_seq_one_letter_code
_entity_poly.pdbx_strand_id
1 'polypeptide(L)'
;MRVVRHLAGAIGPREATTPAYERAAARVARTFARQGYDVTRQHVDVPAGESWGVPVPAGRSSNVVATPPGFDPTRPHLVVGAHLDTVPQAPGAEDNASGVGVVLAVAEAAAGRRTRLPVVFVAFGAEEPRGPTDDDHHYGSRTYVDGLASAAKRAVRGMVSLDRVGVGATVPVGSAGESDPVQRSLLAAARRAGVPAVPDPDQRSSDHWSFVRSGLPGARLGSTPYAGYHSAGDVPAVVEPAQLERVGRLLLAWLAPR
;
A
#
# COMPACT_ATOMS: atom_id res chain seq x y z
N MET A 1 -14.09 -1.57 5.52
CA MET A 1 -14.60 -0.81 6.69
C MET A 1 -14.09 -1.25 8.06
N ARG A 2 -14.14 -2.52 8.48
CA ARG A 2 -13.69 -2.91 9.85
C ARG A 2 -12.26 -2.48 10.16
N VAL A 3 -11.34 -2.65 9.21
CA VAL A 3 -9.94 -2.18 9.32
C VAL A 3 -9.88 -0.66 9.42
N VAL A 4 -10.52 0.06 8.49
CA VAL A 4 -10.59 1.54 8.48
C VAL A 4 -11.06 2.11 9.82
N ARG A 5 -12.20 1.63 10.34
CA ARG A 5 -12.75 2.10 11.63
C ARG A 5 -11.81 1.83 12.80
N HIS A 6 -11.04 0.75 12.75
CA HIS A 6 -10.10 0.44 13.81
C HIS A 6 -8.83 1.28 13.72
N LEU A 7 -8.20 1.35 12.54
CA LEU A 7 -6.95 2.08 12.35
C LEU A 7 -7.18 3.59 12.55
N ALA A 8 -8.15 4.19 11.86
CA ALA A 8 -8.38 5.63 11.94
C ALA A 8 -9.30 6.06 13.08
N GLY A 9 -10.22 5.20 13.53
CA GLY A 9 -11.14 5.55 14.62
C GLY A 9 -10.62 5.18 16.01
N ALA A 10 -10.16 3.95 16.20
CA ALA A 10 -9.75 3.45 17.52
C ALA A 10 -8.27 3.69 17.84
N ILE A 11 -7.38 3.62 16.86
CA ILE A 11 -5.96 3.97 17.04
C ILE A 11 -5.75 5.47 16.81
N GLY A 12 -6.34 6.03 15.76
CA GLY A 12 -6.17 7.44 15.38
C GLY A 12 -4.95 7.64 14.47
N PRO A 13 -4.28 8.80 14.52
CA PRO A 13 -3.04 9.05 13.80
C PRO A 13 -1.97 7.98 14.09
N ARG A 14 -1.24 7.57 13.05
CA ARG A 14 -0.23 6.50 13.08
C ARG A 14 1.09 7.01 12.53
N GLU A 15 1.52 8.18 12.98
CA GLU A 15 2.85 8.72 12.63
C GLU A 15 3.93 7.65 12.82
N ALA A 16 4.81 7.51 11.83
CA ALA A 16 5.61 6.31 11.60
C ALA A 16 6.53 5.85 12.75
N THR A 17 6.90 6.75 13.66
CA THR A 17 7.82 6.47 14.79
C THR A 17 7.09 6.38 16.13
N THR A 18 5.76 6.54 16.14
CA THR A 18 4.96 6.52 17.36
C THR A 18 4.60 5.10 17.83
N PRO A 19 4.27 4.94 19.13
CA PRO A 19 3.63 3.72 19.63
C PRO A 19 2.29 3.38 18.94
N ALA A 20 1.59 4.37 18.35
CA ALA A 20 0.35 4.14 17.62
C ALA A 20 0.60 3.38 16.32
N TYR A 21 1.67 3.74 15.58
CA TYR A 21 2.13 2.98 14.42
C TYR A 21 2.46 1.54 14.80
N GLU A 22 3.24 1.32 15.86
CA GLU A 22 3.61 -0.04 16.29
C GLU A 22 2.39 -0.88 16.68
N ARG A 23 1.38 -0.31 17.36
CA ARG A 23 0.12 -1.01 17.64
C ARG A 23 -0.62 -1.41 16.36
N ALA A 24 -0.67 -0.50 15.37
CA ALA A 24 -1.30 -0.75 14.09
C ALA A 24 -0.57 -1.87 13.33
N ALA A 25 0.76 -1.80 13.28
CA ALA A 25 1.59 -2.72 12.54
C ALA A 25 1.59 -4.12 13.17
N ALA A 26 1.63 -4.22 14.51
CA ALA A 26 1.44 -5.48 15.21
C ALA A 26 0.07 -6.11 14.94
N ARG A 27 -0.99 -5.30 14.80
CA ARG A 27 -2.31 -5.80 14.42
C ARG A 27 -2.35 -6.32 12.98
N VAL A 28 -1.78 -5.59 12.04
CA VAL A 28 -1.66 -6.00 10.64
C VAL A 28 -0.90 -7.32 10.54
N ALA A 29 0.25 -7.43 11.21
CA ALA A 29 1.06 -8.64 11.28
C ALA A 29 0.26 -9.84 11.83
N ARG A 30 -0.43 -9.67 12.97
CA ARG A 30 -1.31 -10.71 13.51
C ARG A 30 -2.44 -11.10 12.54
N THR A 31 -2.91 -10.17 11.72
CA THR A 31 -4.00 -10.43 10.78
C THR A 31 -3.54 -11.27 9.61
N PHE A 32 -2.39 -10.94 8.99
CA PHE A 32 -1.77 -11.77 7.98
C PHE A 32 -1.43 -13.18 8.51
N ALA A 33 -0.87 -13.27 9.71
CA ALA A 33 -0.54 -14.58 10.32
C ALA A 33 -1.79 -15.45 10.50
N ARG A 34 -2.92 -14.87 10.96
CA ARG A 34 -4.20 -15.59 11.06
C ARG A 34 -4.78 -16.03 9.71
N GLN A 35 -4.39 -15.36 8.62
CA GLN A 35 -4.76 -15.73 7.26
C GLN A 35 -3.83 -16.82 6.68
N GLY A 36 -2.81 -17.27 7.42
CA GLY A 36 -1.91 -18.35 7.01
C GLY A 36 -0.67 -17.88 6.22
N TYR A 37 -0.33 -16.60 6.27
CA TYR A 37 0.92 -16.09 5.70
C TYR A 37 2.10 -16.21 6.67
N ASP A 38 3.29 -16.39 6.12
CA ASP A 38 4.54 -16.21 6.84
C ASP A 38 4.82 -14.70 6.95
N VAL A 39 4.92 -14.19 8.18
CA VAL A 39 4.98 -12.73 8.44
C VAL A 39 6.34 -12.32 8.99
N THR A 40 6.97 -11.34 8.35
CA THR A 40 8.23 -10.73 8.78
C THR A 40 8.02 -9.23 9.05
N ARG A 41 8.67 -8.72 10.10
CA ARG A 41 8.80 -7.27 10.37
C ARG A 41 10.15 -6.82 9.83
N GLN A 42 10.15 -6.03 8.75
CA GLN A 42 11.38 -5.45 8.21
C GLN A 42 11.61 -4.10 8.89
N HIS A 43 12.75 -3.94 9.54
CA HIS A 43 13.14 -2.71 10.21
C HIS A 43 13.34 -1.57 9.20
N VAL A 44 12.89 -0.36 9.55
CA VAL A 44 13.05 0.87 8.75
C VAL A 44 13.59 1.97 9.67
N ASP A 45 14.76 2.50 9.35
CA ASP A 45 15.30 3.69 10.02
C ASP A 45 14.66 4.95 9.40
N VAL A 46 14.13 5.83 10.26
CA VAL A 46 13.38 7.01 9.83
C VAL A 46 14.04 8.26 10.41
N PRO A 47 14.48 9.21 9.57
CA PRO A 47 15.09 10.45 10.06
C PRO A 47 14.06 11.39 10.69
N ALA A 48 14.57 12.35 11.46
CA ALA A 48 13.78 13.50 11.90
C ALA A 48 13.48 14.40 10.69
N GLY A 49 12.42 15.18 10.78
CA GLY A 49 12.07 16.12 9.72
C GLY A 49 10.82 16.93 10.05
N GLU A 50 10.16 17.41 9.01
CA GLU A 50 8.90 18.14 9.09
C GLU A 50 7.86 17.46 8.21
N SER A 51 6.73 17.06 8.80
CA SER A 51 5.59 16.50 8.08
C SER A 51 4.43 17.48 8.19
N TRP A 52 4.07 18.14 7.08
CA TRP A 52 2.95 19.09 7.00
C TRP A 52 2.99 20.21 8.06
N GLY A 53 4.13 20.87 8.23
CA GLY A 53 4.30 21.93 9.22
C GLY A 53 4.46 21.43 10.66
N VAL A 54 4.53 20.11 10.88
CA VAL A 54 4.71 19.49 12.19
C VAL A 54 6.10 18.86 12.28
N PRO A 55 6.97 19.30 13.20
CA PRO A 55 8.24 18.62 13.46
C PRO A 55 8.01 17.19 13.94
N VAL A 56 8.68 16.23 13.31
CA VAL A 56 8.61 14.81 13.65
C VAL A 56 10.00 14.27 14.01
N PRO A 57 10.12 13.47 15.09
CA PRO A 57 11.41 13.00 15.55
C PRO A 57 11.94 11.87 14.65
N ALA A 58 13.25 11.67 14.71
CA ALA A 58 13.88 10.47 14.16
C ALA A 58 13.46 9.25 15.00
N GLY A 59 13.44 8.07 14.39
CA GLY A 59 13.09 6.86 15.10
C GLY A 59 13.13 5.62 14.24
N ARG A 60 12.46 4.60 14.74
CA ARG A 60 12.35 3.29 14.11
C ARG A 60 10.91 3.04 13.71
N SER A 61 10.71 2.62 12.47
CA SER A 61 9.46 2.10 11.95
C SER A 61 9.70 0.70 11.40
N SER A 62 8.70 0.13 10.73
CA SER A 62 8.84 -1.21 10.18
C SER A 62 7.76 -1.56 9.15
N ASN A 63 8.17 -2.16 8.04
CA ASN A 63 7.23 -2.80 7.13
C ASN A 63 6.69 -4.09 7.75
N VAL A 64 5.43 -4.43 7.46
CA VAL A 64 4.88 -5.77 7.70
C VAL A 64 4.81 -6.49 6.37
N VAL A 65 5.67 -7.49 6.18
CA VAL A 65 5.75 -8.29 4.95
C VAL A 65 5.11 -9.64 5.19
N ALA A 66 4.15 -10.01 4.36
CA ALA A 66 3.43 -11.29 4.41
C ALA A 66 3.64 -12.07 3.11
N THR A 67 4.29 -13.22 3.22
CA THR A 67 4.58 -14.11 2.09
C THR A 67 3.76 -15.40 2.20
N PRO A 68 3.33 -16.00 1.07
CA PRO A 68 2.62 -17.28 1.12
C PRO A 68 3.55 -18.39 1.64
N PRO A 69 3.02 -19.47 2.25
CA PRO A 69 3.84 -20.58 2.71
C PRO A 69 4.75 -21.15 1.61
N GLY A 70 6.02 -21.37 1.94
CA GLY A 70 7.01 -21.90 0.99
C GLY A 70 7.43 -20.91 -0.10
N PHE A 71 7.26 -19.61 0.14
CA PHE A 71 7.67 -18.56 -0.80
C PHE A 71 9.17 -18.57 -1.08
N ASP A 72 9.53 -18.60 -2.36
CA ASP A 72 10.89 -18.40 -2.84
C ASP A 72 10.99 -17.01 -3.50
N PRO A 73 11.72 -16.05 -2.90
CA PRO A 73 11.83 -14.69 -3.43
C PRO A 73 12.55 -14.61 -4.78
N THR A 74 13.25 -15.67 -5.20
CA THR A 74 13.95 -15.72 -6.49
C THR A 74 13.06 -16.22 -7.64
N ARG A 75 11.84 -16.69 -7.33
CA ARG A 75 10.84 -17.14 -8.30
C ARG A 75 9.88 -16.00 -8.67
N PRO A 76 9.34 -15.98 -9.90
CA PRO A 76 8.44 -14.91 -10.34
C PRO A 76 7.26 -14.69 -9.38
N HIS A 77 7.07 -13.45 -8.92
CA HIS A 77 6.02 -13.09 -7.96
C HIS A 77 5.53 -11.66 -8.16
N LEU A 78 4.43 -11.32 -7.47
CA LEU A 78 3.83 -9.99 -7.44
C LEU A 78 3.93 -9.41 -6.03
N VAL A 79 3.93 -8.09 -5.94
CA VAL A 79 3.87 -7.36 -4.67
C VAL A 79 2.60 -6.51 -4.67
N VAL A 80 1.83 -6.55 -3.59
CA VAL A 80 0.67 -5.68 -3.36
C VAL A 80 0.83 -5.04 -2.00
N GLY A 81 0.76 -3.72 -1.93
CA GLY A 81 0.97 -3.03 -0.65
C GLY A 81 0.21 -1.73 -0.51
N ALA A 82 0.27 -1.19 0.70
CA ALA A 82 -0.26 0.10 1.10
C ALA A 82 0.53 0.59 2.30
N HIS A 83 0.83 1.88 2.41
CA HIS A 83 1.44 2.40 3.62
C HIS A 83 0.45 2.43 4.78
N LEU A 84 1.00 2.28 5.99
CA LEU A 84 0.24 2.14 7.22
C LEU A 84 0.28 3.40 8.09
N ASP A 85 1.34 4.19 7.95
CA ASP A 85 1.52 5.43 8.68
C ASP A 85 0.57 6.52 8.19
N THR A 86 0.61 7.65 8.88
CA THR A 86 -0.14 8.86 8.55
C THR A 86 0.74 10.07 8.81
N VAL A 87 0.38 11.19 8.20
CA VAL A 87 0.77 12.51 8.73
C VAL A 87 0.31 12.68 10.20
N PRO A 88 1.00 13.52 11.02
CA PRO A 88 0.73 13.61 12.46
C PRO A 88 -0.69 14.04 12.84
N GLN A 89 -1.30 14.93 12.04
CA GLN A 89 -2.60 15.55 12.34
C GLN A 89 -3.81 14.77 11.82
N ALA A 90 -3.61 13.75 10.98
CA ALA A 90 -4.70 13.05 10.31
C ALA A 90 -4.96 11.69 10.98
N PRO A 91 -6.24 11.33 11.26
CA PRO A 91 -6.58 9.98 11.65
C PRO A 91 -6.29 8.95 10.56
N GLY A 92 -6.26 9.36 9.29
CA GLY A 92 -5.77 8.57 8.18
C GLY A 92 -6.73 7.45 7.75
N ALA A 93 -8.02 7.76 7.62
CA ALA A 93 -9.03 6.78 7.24
C ALA A 93 -8.96 6.43 5.77
N GLU A 94 -9.00 7.44 4.91
CA GLU A 94 -8.73 7.30 3.49
C GLU A 94 -7.22 7.18 3.26
N ASP A 95 -6.41 7.89 4.03
CA ASP A 95 -4.96 7.96 3.89
C ASP A 95 -4.19 7.40 5.10
N ASN A 96 -3.90 6.10 5.17
CA ASN A 96 -4.21 5.10 4.16
C ASN A 96 -4.77 3.80 4.74
N ALA A 97 -5.61 3.92 5.77
CA ALA A 97 -6.34 2.76 6.28
C ALA A 97 -7.29 2.13 5.24
N SER A 98 -7.70 2.88 4.22
CA SER A 98 -8.45 2.39 3.06
C SER A 98 -7.64 1.33 2.29
N GLY A 99 -6.40 1.65 1.91
CA GLY A 99 -5.47 0.77 1.21
C GLY A 99 -5.14 -0.47 2.03
N VAL A 100 -4.72 -0.28 3.29
CA VAL A 100 -4.42 -1.40 4.21
C VAL A 100 -5.63 -2.31 4.39
N GLY A 101 -6.84 -1.74 4.47
CA GLY A 101 -8.08 -2.51 4.56
C GLY A 101 -8.33 -3.40 3.35
N VAL A 102 -8.10 -2.90 2.14
CA VAL A 102 -8.24 -3.68 0.90
C VAL A 102 -7.13 -4.71 0.78
N VAL A 103 -5.87 -4.37 1.08
CA VAL A 103 -4.74 -5.33 1.10
C VAL A 103 -5.06 -6.53 1.98
N LEU A 104 -5.53 -6.30 3.22
CA LEU A 104 -5.88 -7.39 4.14
C LEU A 104 -7.04 -8.25 3.65
N ALA A 105 -8.05 -7.65 2.99
CA ALA A 105 -9.18 -8.38 2.44
C ALA A 105 -8.80 -9.19 1.20
N VAL A 106 -7.94 -8.66 0.34
CA VAL A 106 -7.42 -9.36 -0.84
C VAL A 106 -6.49 -10.50 -0.42
N ALA A 107 -5.65 -10.30 0.61
CA ALA A 107 -4.83 -11.35 1.19
C ALA A 107 -5.69 -12.49 1.76
N GLU A 108 -6.74 -12.17 2.52
CA GLU A 108 -7.70 -13.18 2.99
C GLU A 108 -8.33 -13.97 1.84
N ALA A 109 -8.76 -13.28 0.78
CA ALA A 109 -9.36 -13.92 -0.38
C ALA A 109 -8.35 -14.71 -1.22
N ALA A 110 -7.06 -14.35 -1.22
CA ALA A 110 -6.00 -15.06 -1.92
C ALA A 110 -5.43 -16.25 -1.13
N ALA A 111 -5.61 -16.26 0.19
CA ALA A 111 -5.11 -17.33 1.06
C ALA A 111 -5.64 -18.70 0.62
N GLY A 112 -4.72 -19.64 0.39
CA GLY A 112 -5.05 -21.00 -0.05
C GLY A 112 -5.64 -21.12 -1.45
N ARG A 113 -5.71 -20.02 -2.24
CA ARG A 113 -6.21 -20.04 -3.62
C ARG A 113 -5.06 -19.89 -4.61
N ARG A 114 -5.25 -20.44 -5.81
CA ARG A 114 -4.30 -20.26 -6.92
C ARG A 114 -4.48 -18.86 -7.51
N THR A 115 -3.45 -18.03 -7.39
CA THR A 115 -3.26 -16.79 -8.15
C THR A 115 -2.40 -17.07 -9.39
N ARG A 116 -2.32 -16.12 -10.33
CA ARG A 116 -1.45 -16.26 -11.53
C ARG A 116 0.04 -16.33 -11.21
N LEU A 117 0.46 -15.74 -10.08
CA LEU A 117 1.79 -15.76 -9.50
C LEU A 117 1.66 -15.65 -7.98
N PRO A 118 2.60 -16.19 -7.18
CA PRO A 118 2.68 -15.91 -5.75
C PRO A 118 2.62 -14.40 -5.47
N VAL A 119 1.94 -14.01 -4.40
CA VAL A 119 1.71 -12.60 -4.05
C VAL A 119 2.28 -12.34 -2.67
N VAL A 120 3.18 -11.36 -2.59
CA VAL A 120 3.69 -10.80 -1.34
C VAL A 120 2.81 -9.60 -0.99
N PHE A 121 2.26 -9.59 0.22
CA PHE A 121 1.50 -8.45 0.74
C PHE A 121 2.35 -7.64 1.69
N VAL A 122 2.35 -6.32 1.55
CA VAL A 122 3.17 -5.43 2.39
C VAL A 122 2.35 -4.28 2.93
N ALA A 123 2.39 -4.07 4.25
CA ALA A 123 2.04 -2.78 4.83
C ALA A 123 3.33 -2.00 5.05
N PHE A 124 3.55 -0.94 4.26
CA PHE A 124 4.76 -0.14 4.32
C PHE A 124 4.70 0.84 5.49
N GLY A 125 5.84 1.12 6.10
CA GLY A 125 5.97 2.15 7.14
C GLY A 125 6.72 3.37 6.64
N ALA A 126 6.47 4.52 7.26
CA ALA A 126 7.17 5.76 6.96
C ALA A 126 7.12 6.13 5.47
N GLU A 127 5.93 6.07 4.89
CA GLU A 127 5.68 6.57 3.54
C GLU A 127 5.62 8.09 3.54
N GLU A 128 4.97 8.66 4.56
CA GLU A 128 4.57 10.06 4.58
C GLU A 128 5.78 11.02 4.59
N PRO A 129 5.66 12.19 3.95
CA PRO A 129 6.78 13.10 3.77
C PRO A 129 7.24 13.72 5.08
N ARG A 130 8.57 13.90 5.17
CA ARG A 130 9.30 14.51 6.29
C ARG A 130 10.19 15.67 5.84
N GLY A 131 10.05 16.11 4.60
CA GLY A 131 10.88 17.13 3.99
C GLY A 131 10.45 17.39 2.54
N PRO A 132 11.12 18.33 1.86
CA PRO A 132 10.68 18.84 0.57
C PRO A 132 11.19 18.02 -0.64
N THR A 133 12.09 17.06 -0.45
CA THR A 133 12.75 16.35 -1.56
C THR A 133 12.12 14.98 -1.83
N ASP A 134 12.38 14.44 -3.03
CA ASP A 134 11.96 13.07 -3.41
C ASP A 134 12.60 11.97 -2.54
N ASP A 135 13.59 12.31 -1.71
CA ASP A 135 14.20 11.39 -0.76
C ASP A 135 13.69 11.56 0.67
N ASP A 136 12.75 12.46 0.91
CA ASP A 136 12.18 12.72 2.24
C ASP A 136 10.86 11.98 2.51
N HIS A 137 10.57 10.91 1.77
CA HIS A 137 9.34 10.11 1.85
C HIS A 137 9.57 8.67 1.38
N HIS A 138 8.56 7.80 1.44
CA HIS A 138 8.62 6.40 0.98
C HIS A 138 9.76 5.58 1.63
N TYR A 139 10.13 5.84 2.89
CA TYR A 139 11.28 5.18 3.56
C TYR A 139 11.10 3.66 3.64
N GLY A 140 9.87 3.19 3.91
CA GLY A 140 9.55 1.77 4.00
C GLY A 140 9.71 1.05 2.67
N SER A 141 9.09 1.54 1.60
CA SER A 141 9.19 0.91 0.28
C SER A 141 10.60 1.01 -0.30
N ARG A 142 11.35 2.09 -0.05
CA ARG A 142 12.77 2.18 -0.40
C ARG A 142 13.58 1.10 0.31
N THR A 143 13.43 0.99 1.63
CA THR A 143 14.09 -0.05 2.43
C THR A 143 13.73 -1.46 1.97
N TYR A 144 12.48 -1.69 1.57
CA TYR A 144 12.04 -2.96 0.99
C TYR A 144 12.79 -3.26 -0.31
N VAL A 145 12.78 -2.34 -1.27
CA VAL A 145 13.40 -2.53 -2.58
C VAL A 145 14.92 -2.64 -2.47
N ASP A 146 15.56 -1.82 -1.64
CA ASP A 146 17.01 -1.83 -1.44
C ASP A 146 17.49 -3.12 -0.76
N GLY A 147 16.67 -3.68 0.13
CA GLY A 147 16.93 -4.97 0.78
C GLY A 147 16.80 -6.20 -0.13
N LEU A 148 16.23 -6.07 -1.34
CA LEU A 148 16.10 -7.20 -2.26
C LEU A 148 17.44 -7.53 -2.93
N ALA A 149 17.87 -8.78 -2.81
CA ALA A 149 18.98 -9.30 -3.60
C ALA A 149 18.68 -9.22 -5.11
N SER A 150 19.72 -9.12 -5.95
CA SER A 150 19.56 -8.95 -7.41
C SER A 150 18.71 -10.04 -8.07
N ALA A 151 18.78 -11.29 -7.58
CA ALA A 151 17.92 -12.37 -8.07
C ALA A 151 16.44 -12.14 -7.73
N ALA A 152 16.15 -11.67 -6.51
CA ALA A 152 14.79 -11.35 -6.08
C ALA A 152 14.23 -10.13 -6.83
N LYS A 153 15.03 -9.09 -7.06
CA LYS A 153 14.65 -7.93 -7.89
C LYS A 153 14.18 -8.37 -9.28
N ARG A 154 14.94 -9.23 -9.96
CA ARG A 154 14.57 -9.76 -11.29
C ARG A 154 13.32 -10.64 -11.29
N ALA A 155 12.94 -11.17 -10.14
CA ALA A 155 11.78 -12.03 -9.97
C ALA A 155 10.48 -11.25 -9.76
N VAL A 156 10.54 -9.98 -9.35
CA VAL A 156 9.35 -9.11 -9.22
C VAL A 156 8.75 -8.87 -10.61
N ARG A 157 7.49 -9.29 -10.82
CA ARG A 157 6.76 -9.11 -12.08
C ARG A 157 5.78 -7.94 -12.09
N GLY A 158 5.56 -7.33 -10.93
CA GLY A 158 4.71 -6.16 -10.79
C GLY A 158 4.43 -5.86 -9.34
N MET A 159 4.46 -4.58 -9.00
CA MET A 159 4.02 -4.04 -7.72
C MET A 159 2.75 -3.19 -7.90
N VAL A 160 1.80 -3.30 -6.98
CA VAL A 160 0.65 -2.41 -6.92
C VAL A 160 0.57 -1.77 -5.53
N SER A 161 0.73 -0.44 -5.47
CA SER A 161 0.45 0.36 -4.27
C SER A 161 -1.02 0.75 -4.24
N LEU A 162 -1.69 0.59 -3.10
CA LEU A 162 -3.02 1.11 -2.85
C LEU A 162 -2.86 2.32 -1.93
N ASP A 163 -3.27 3.48 -2.41
CA ASP A 163 -3.09 4.76 -1.74
C ASP A 163 -4.32 5.59 -1.97
N ARG A 164 -5.10 5.78 -0.90
CA ARG A 164 -6.40 6.49 -0.92
C ARG A 164 -7.36 5.86 -1.92
N VAL A 165 -7.89 4.70 -1.54
CA VAL A 165 -8.71 3.83 -2.39
C VAL A 165 -10.16 3.68 -1.91
N GLY A 166 -10.61 4.55 -1.01
CA GLY A 166 -11.94 4.49 -0.40
C GLY A 166 -12.86 5.64 -0.81
N VAL A 167 -12.39 6.64 -1.54
CA VAL A 167 -13.23 7.74 -2.07
C VAL A 167 -13.43 7.65 -3.58
N GLY A 168 -14.66 7.94 -4.04
CA GLY A 168 -14.99 8.13 -5.44
C GLY A 168 -15.78 6.98 -6.08
N ALA A 169 -16.11 7.17 -7.36
CA ALA A 169 -16.91 6.23 -8.15
C ALA A 169 -16.11 5.39 -9.17
N THR A 170 -14.85 5.78 -9.40
CA THR A 170 -13.93 5.20 -10.38
C THR A 170 -12.60 4.95 -9.69
N VAL A 171 -11.85 3.93 -10.11
CA VAL A 171 -10.50 3.65 -9.59
C VAL A 171 -9.45 4.30 -10.51
N PRO A 172 -8.74 5.36 -10.07
CA PRO A 172 -7.59 5.85 -10.82
C PRO A 172 -6.46 4.82 -10.77
N VAL A 173 -5.81 4.58 -11.92
CA VAL A 173 -4.69 3.63 -12.06
C VAL A 173 -3.45 4.43 -12.43
N GLY A 174 -2.62 4.71 -11.44
CA GLY A 174 -1.41 5.52 -11.51
C GLY A 174 -0.26 4.82 -12.22
N SER A 175 0.44 5.49 -13.13
CA SER A 175 1.74 5.05 -13.66
C SER A 175 2.82 6.10 -13.45
N ALA A 176 4.01 5.69 -13.00
CA ALA A 176 5.14 6.62 -12.82
C ALA A 176 5.92 6.91 -14.12
N GLY A 177 5.65 6.17 -15.20
CA GLY A 177 6.23 6.38 -16.52
C GLY A 177 5.20 6.25 -17.63
N GLU A 178 5.58 6.70 -18.84
CA GLU A 178 4.70 6.82 -20.01
C GLU A 178 4.13 5.46 -20.50
N SER A 179 4.83 4.35 -20.25
CA SER A 179 4.42 3.01 -20.67
C SER A 179 4.60 2.01 -19.54
N ASP A 180 3.62 1.94 -18.64
CA ASP A 180 3.63 0.98 -17.55
C ASP A 180 2.83 -0.32 -17.89
N PRO A 181 3.50 -1.48 -18.04
CA PRO A 181 2.81 -2.75 -18.25
C PRO A 181 1.90 -3.14 -17.08
N VAL A 182 2.18 -2.70 -15.85
CA VAL A 182 1.34 -2.97 -14.68
C VAL A 182 0.04 -2.20 -14.80
N GLN A 183 0.07 -0.88 -15.00
CA GLN A 183 -1.12 -0.05 -15.25
C GLN A 183 -1.99 -0.64 -16.38
N ARG A 184 -1.42 -0.96 -17.54
CA ARG A 184 -2.18 -1.57 -18.65
C ARG A 184 -2.87 -2.87 -18.23
N SER A 185 -2.17 -3.71 -17.47
CA SER A 185 -2.71 -4.98 -17.01
C SER A 185 -3.81 -4.81 -15.95
N LEU A 186 -3.74 -3.78 -15.11
CA LEU A 186 -4.76 -3.40 -14.14
C LEU A 186 -6.01 -2.86 -14.83
N LEU A 187 -5.86 -1.95 -15.81
CA LEU A 187 -6.99 -1.46 -16.63
C LEU A 187 -7.67 -2.60 -17.39
N ALA A 188 -6.90 -3.56 -17.91
CA ALA A 188 -7.46 -4.77 -18.50
C ALA A 188 -8.21 -5.66 -17.48
N ALA A 189 -7.71 -5.76 -16.24
CA ALA A 189 -8.39 -6.47 -15.17
C ALA A 189 -9.69 -5.78 -14.74
N ALA A 190 -9.67 -4.45 -14.64
CA ALA A 190 -10.84 -3.63 -14.33
C ALA A 190 -11.96 -3.87 -15.35
N ARG A 191 -11.63 -3.85 -16.66
CA ARG A 191 -12.58 -4.16 -17.74
C ARG A 191 -13.18 -5.57 -17.60
N ARG A 192 -12.37 -6.59 -17.33
CA ARG A 192 -12.87 -7.97 -17.10
C ARG A 192 -13.78 -8.07 -15.88
N ALA A 193 -13.52 -7.27 -14.84
CA ALA A 193 -14.27 -7.28 -13.59
C ALA A 193 -15.51 -6.38 -13.61
N GLY A 194 -15.75 -5.62 -14.70
CA GLY A 194 -16.79 -4.60 -14.75
C GLY A 194 -16.57 -3.45 -13.76
N VAL A 195 -15.31 -3.15 -13.42
CA VAL A 195 -14.94 -2.08 -12.50
C VAL A 195 -14.60 -0.81 -13.29
N PRO A 196 -15.25 0.34 -13.03
CA PRO A 196 -14.85 1.62 -13.61
C PRO A 196 -13.45 2.00 -13.15
N ALA A 197 -12.53 2.17 -14.09
CA ALA A 197 -11.16 2.59 -13.83
C ALA A 197 -10.67 3.52 -14.94
N VAL A 198 -9.83 4.50 -14.57
CA VAL A 198 -9.24 5.47 -15.51
C VAL A 198 -7.72 5.51 -15.36
N PRO A 199 -6.97 5.72 -16.45
CA PRO A 199 -5.53 5.94 -16.35
C PRO A 199 -5.22 7.26 -15.63
N ASP A 200 -4.16 7.26 -14.83
CA ASP A 200 -3.60 8.42 -14.11
C ASP A 200 -2.08 8.47 -14.40
N PRO A 201 -1.64 9.06 -15.53
CA PRO A 201 -0.23 9.06 -15.92
C PRO A 201 0.62 10.00 -15.06
N ASP A 202 1.95 9.83 -15.13
CA ASP A 202 2.96 10.68 -14.47
C ASP A 202 2.86 10.75 -12.94
N GLN A 203 2.31 9.69 -12.34
CA GLN A 203 2.05 9.61 -10.91
C GLN A 203 3.20 8.94 -10.15
N ARG A 204 3.84 9.69 -9.25
CA ARG A 204 5.01 9.27 -8.44
C ARG A 204 4.79 9.39 -6.93
N SER A 205 3.63 9.86 -6.46
CA SER A 205 3.35 10.04 -5.03
C SER A 205 2.71 8.79 -4.42
N SER A 206 3.49 7.71 -4.26
CA SER A 206 3.23 6.56 -3.37
C SER A 206 4.38 5.53 -3.44
N ASP A 207 4.30 4.48 -2.62
CA ASP A 207 5.27 3.39 -2.49
C ASP A 207 5.70 2.73 -3.82
N HIS A 208 4.83 2.72 -4.86
CA HIS A 208 5.16 2.15 -6.17
C HIS A 208 6.33 2.88 -6.84
N TRP A 209 6.53 4.16 -6.51
CA TRP A 209 7.63 4.95 -7.04
C TRP A 209 9.00 4.37 -6.66
N SER A 210 9.15 3.83 -5.44
CA SER A 210 10.40 3.18 -5.02
C SER A 210 10.77 2.00 -5.91
N PHE A 211 9.77 1.26 -6.38
CA PHE A 211 9.97 0.14 -7.32
C PHE A 211 10.39 0.66 -8.69
N VAL A 212 9.64 1.62 -9.25
CA VAL A 212 9.90 2.17 -10.58
C VAL A 212 11.25 2.89 -10.65
N ARG A 213 11.60 3.66 -9.61
CA ARG A 213 12.90 4.34 -9.48
C ARG A 213 14.08 3.37 -9.47
N SER A 214 13.87 2.13 -9.02
CA SER A 214 14.87 1.05 -9.09
C SER A 214 14.75 0.15 -10.33
N GLY A 215 13.97 0.55 -11.34
CA GLY A 215 13.79 -0.21 -12.59
C GLY A 215 12.84 -1.40 -12.49
N LEU A 216 12.04 -1.50 -11.42
CA LEU A 216 11.03 -2.54 -11.23
C LEU A 216 9.65 -2.08 -11.71
N PRO A 217 8.81 -2.98 -12.23
CA PRO A 217 7.45 -2.63 -12.65
C PRO A 217 6.54 -2.30 -11.45
N GLY A 218 5.85 -1.16 -11.48
CA GLY A 218 5.01 -0.71 -10.37
C GLY A 218 3.93 0.31 -10.78
N ALA A 219 2.73 0.15 -10.24
CA ALA A 219 1.58 1.04 -10.43
C ALA A 219 0.91 1.39 -9.10
N ARG A 220 0.07 2.43 -9.12
CA ARG A 220 -0.75 2.86 -7.97
C ARG A 220 -2.24 2.68 -8.27
N LEU A 221 -3.05 2.42 -7.26
CA LEU A 221 -4.50 2.55 -7.32
C LEU A 221 -4.94 3.63 -6.31
N GLY A 222 -5.82 4.55 -6.71
CA GLY A 222 -6.46 5.51 -5.81
C GLY A 222 -6.13 7.00 -6.06
N SER A 223 -6.09 7.80 -4.99
CA SER A 223 -5.98 9.27 -4.95
C SER A 223 -7.08 10.03 -5.68
N THR A 224 -8.33 9.61 -5.53
CA THR A 224 -9.45 10.51 -5.83
C THR A 224 -9.36 11.73 -4.90
N PRO A 225 -9.40 12.98 -5.41
CA PRO A 225 -9.40 14.17 -4.57
C PRO A 225 -10.59 14.21 -3.61
N TYR A 226 -10.35 14.62 -2.37
CA TYR A 226 -11.37 14.81 -1.34
C TYR A 226 -10.95 15.87 -0.32
N ALA A 227 -11.91 16.49 0.36
CA ALA A 227 -11.64 17.64 1.23
C ALA A 227 -10.84 17.31 2.50
N GLY A 228 -10.85 16.06 2.96
CA GLY A 228 -10.25 15.64 4.23
C GLY A 228 -8.75 15.32 4.16
N TYR A 229 -8.14 15.31 2.97
CA TYR A 229 -6.75 14.91 2.76
C TYR A 229 -5.77 15.66 3.66
N HIS A 230 -4.91 14.92 4.36
CA HIS A 230 -3.92 15.43 5.32
C HIS A 230 -4.46 16.37 6.41
N SER A 231 -5.72 16.16 6.80
CA SER A 231 -6.38 16.95 7.82
C SER A 231 -7.01 16.07 8.89
N ALA A 232 -7.42 16.69 10.01
CA ALA A 232 -8.23 16.03 11.02
C ALA A 232 -9.58 15.49 10.48
N GLY A 233 -10.00 15.94 9.29
CA GLY A 233 -11.18 15.49 8.58
C GLY A 233 -11.03 14.15 7.84
N ASP A 234 -9.82 13.58 7.77
CA ASP A 234 -9.65 12.22 7.21
C ASP A 234 -10.09 11.14 8.21
N VAL A 235 -11.42 11.05 8.39
CA VAL A 235 -12.09 10.18 9.36
C VAL A 235 -12.84 9.04 8.68
N PRO A 236 -13.17 7.93 9.38
CA PRO A 236 -13.83 6.77 8.77
C PRO A 236 -15.12 7.04 7.97
N ALA A 237 -15.79 8.18 8.21
CA ALA A 237 -17.00 8.57 7.51
C ALA A 237 -16.76 9.05 6.06
N VAL A 238 -15.54 9.44 5.69
CA VAL A 238 -15.22 9.83 4.30
C VAL A 238 -15.08 8.61 3.38
N VAL A 239 -14.81 7.43 3.96
CA VAL A 239 -14.54 6.21 3.19
C VAL A 239 -15.83 5.53 2.77
N GLU A 240 -15.99 5.34 1.47
CA GLU A 240 -17.12 4.70 0.82
C GLU A 240 -16.90 3.18 0.69
N PRO A 241 -17.73 2.33 1.34
CA PRO A 241 -17.57 0.88 1.25
C PRO A 241 -17.61 0.33 -0.18
N ALA A 242 -18.43 0.94 -1.04
CA ALA A 242 -18.55 0.56 -2.45
C ALA A 242 -17.25 0.79 -3.23
N GLN A 243 -16.50 1.84 -2.91
CA GLN A 243 -15.23 2.10 -3.56
C GLN A 243 -14.15 1.09 -3.13
N LEU A 244 -14.08 0.75 -1.85
CA LEU A 244 -13.21 -0.32 -1.36
C LEU A 244 -13.51 -1.66 -2.07
N GLU A 245 -14.80 -1.96 -2.28
CA GLU A 245 -15.23 -3.17 -3.01
C GLU A 245 -14.76 -3.15 -4.47
N ARG A 246 -14.90 -2.02 -5.18
CA ARG A 246 -14.42 -1.88 -6.57
C ARG A 246 -12.93 -2.17 -6.67
N VAL A 247 -12.13 -1.60 -5.77
CA VAL A 247 -10.66 -1.77 -5.76
C VAL A 247 -10.29 -3.21 -5.44
N GLY A 248 -10.95 -3.82 -4.44
CA GLY A 248 -10.75 -5.24 -4.12
C GLY A 248 -11.09 -6.17 -5.29
N ARG A 249 -12.22 -5.94 -5.98
CA ARG A 249 -12.63 -6.70 -7.18
C ARG A 249 -11.62 -6.55 -8.32
N LEU A 250 -11.14 -5.33 -8.56
CA LEU A 250 -10.10 -5.06 -9.57
C LEU A 250 -8.83 -5.87 -9.27
N LEU A 251 -8.33 -5.82 -8.03
CA LEU A 251 -7.13 -6.56 -7.64
C LEU A 251 -7.31 -8.07 -7.72
N LEU A 252 -8.43 -8.62 -7.25
CA LEU A 252 -8.70 -10.05 -7.38
C LEU A 252 -8.76 -10.49 -8.85
N ALA A 253 -9.35 -9.70 -9.74
CA ALA A 253 -9.35 -9.97 -11.18
C ALA A 253 -7.97 -9.81 -11.83
N TRP A 254 -7.09 -8.97 -11.27
CA TRP A 254 -5.71 -8.83 -11.70
C TRP A 254 -4.84 -10.00 -11.25
N LEU A 255 -5.08 -10.53 -10.05
CA LEU A 255 -4.37 -11.67 -9.45
C LEU A 255 -4.89 -13.03 -9.95
N ALA A 256 -6.09 -13.10 -10.52
CA ALA A 256 -6.69 -14.33 -11.01
C ALA A 256 -5.78 -15.05 -12.05
N PRO A 257 -5.69 -16.39 -12.02
CA PRO A 257 -5.05 -17.17 -13.06
C PRO A 257 -5.62 -16.81 -14.44
N ARG A 258 -4.76 -16.76 -15.45
CA ARG A 258 -5.17 -16.65 -16.85
C ARG A 258 -5.45 -18.02 -17.42
#